data_AF-A0A1C6ADL0-F1
#
_entry.id   AF-A0A1C6ADL0-F1
#
_cell.length_a   1.000
_cell.length_b   1.000
_cell.length_c   1.000
_cell.angle_alpha   90.00
_cell.angle_beta   90.00
_cell.angle_gamma   90.00
#
_symmetry.space_group_name_H-M   'P 1'
#
loop_
_entity.id
_entity.type
_entity.pdbx_description
1 polymer ?
#
loop_
_entity_poly.entity_id
_entity_poly.type
_entity_poly.pdbx_seq_one_letter_code
_entity_poly.pdbx_strand_id
1 'polypeptide(L)'
;MKKKKLTASMIALVMSVSLPMTTYAANWYLEDGSVTVNADNSEQTVTQGSGSAVPDEAPVITQRKSSVETGNTITINAAENATANVTISDVNINTSDAAVSTNGKGNVNIELDGTNTLQSGRNYAGLEKSNDGKMTITDENENGKLIATGGNYGAGIGGGDSDNGSNITITGGDITATGGDCGAGIGGGFSAGGKNITIAGGKVTAIGGTNGAGIGGGFFGDGNDITIAGGKVTATGGDYGAGIGGGDHGEGKNITITDGEVTAAGGTNGAGIGGGLRKNGEKITVSGDATLKVQGGPADEGDGAGAGIGNGGSHNGDYPEPCIPVNGAETEPDTSNLTTGKIEYYAPGADMTKDEPTSTTLGSGQPEPTSPGETAAPVEYRMQTSASEPVQGNGKSTGYKAPVQGHFYQVVGQDGKAMIFATAQKKDVLAIATDSDFAMLTGKMEDIEALRKQGVRRIIFATKRATSTFLLSELLEKKAYGETWSLIHDGENVAFTAVEKMMDISSILTRLQTK
;
A
#
# COMPACT_ATOMS: atom_id res chain seq x y z
N MET A 1 42.56 -8.01 -90.95
CA MET A 1 41.73 -7.14 -90.08
C MET A 1 40.52 -7.92 -89.59
N LYS A 2 40.57 -8.49 -88.38
CA LYS A 2 39.45 -9.23 -87.76
C LYS A 2 38.64 -8.24 -86.91
N LYS A 3 37.38 -7.94 -87.30
CA LYS A 3 36.43 -7.19 -86.47
C LYS A 3 35.67 -8.17 -85.58
N LYS A 4 35.89 -8.10 -84.27
CA LYS A 4 35.05 -8.75 -83.25
C LYS A 4 33.73 -7.96 -83.15
N LYS A 5 32.59 -8.64 -83.32
CA LYS A 5 31.28 -8.13 -82.89
C LYS A 5 31.10 -8.48 -81.43
N LEU A 6 30.94 -7.47 -80.57
CA LEU A 6 30.50 -7.62 -79.18
C LEU A 6 28.97 -7.54 -79.19
N THR A 7 28.32 -8.65 -78.87
CA THR A 7 26.90 -8.70 -78.48
C THR A 7 26.80 -8.32 -77.00
N ALA A 8 26.26 -7.14 -76.72
CA ALA A 8 25.85 -6.76 -75.37
C ALA A 8 24.41 -7.23 -75.14
N SER A 9 24.23 -8.23 -74.29
CA SER A 9 22.92 -8.62 -73.77
C SER A 9 22.53 -7.63 -72.66
N MET A 10 21.46 -6.89 -72.89
CA MET A 10 20.87 -5.97 -71.91
C MET A 10 20.00 -6.81 -70.98
N ILE A 11 20.54 -7.18 -69.82
CA ILE A 11 19.76 -7.76 -68.71
C ILE A 11 19.00 -6.59 -68.09
N ALA A 12 17.68 -6.54 -68.31
CA ALA A 12 16.79 -5.65 -67.58
C ALA A 12 16.64 -6.18 -66.15
N LEU A 13 17.48 -5.68 -65.25
CA LEU A 13 17.31 -5.84 -63.81
C LEU A 13 16.13 -4.95 -63.39
N VAL A 14 14.93 -5.52 -63.25
CA VAL A 14 13.82 -4.86 -62.59
C VAL A 14 14.18 -4.80 -61.10
N MET A 15 14.87 -3.74 -60.69
CA MET A 15 14.92 -3.36 -59.28
C MET A 15 13.51 -2.88 -58.92
N SER A 16 12.70 -3.77 -58.35
CA SER A 16 11.57 -3.37 -57.53
C SER A 16 12.15 -2.58 -56.36
N VAL A 17 12.26 -1.28 -56.51
CA VAL A 17 12.49 -0.36 -55.40
C VAL A 17 11.25 -0.51 -54.52
N SER A 18 11.33 -1.38 -53.51
CA SER A 18 10.38 -1.38 -52.40
C SER A 18 10.56 -0.03 -51.72
N LEU A 19 9.75 0.93 -52.13
CA LEU A 19 9.57 2.15 -51.35
C LEU A 19 9.23 1.70 -49.93
N PRO A 20 9.89 2.22 -48.88
CA PRO A 20 9.43 1.96 -47.53
C PRO A 20 7.98 2.43 -47.49
N MET A 21 7.04 1.50 -47.32
CA MET A 21 5.67 1.86 -47.02
C MET A 21 5.76 2.59 -45.69
N THR A 22 5.56 3.90 -45.73
CA THR A 22 5.27 4.68 -44.55
C THR A 22 3.90 4.20 -44.11
N THR A 23 3.88 3.17 -43.24
CA THR A 23 2.64 2.64 -42.67
C THR A 23 2.11 3.70 -41.73
N TYR A 24 1.13 4.46 -42.20
CA TYR A 24 0.32 5.31 -41.33
C TYR A 24 -0.49 4.42 -40.41
N ALA A 25 -0.59 4.80 -39.13
CA ALA A 25 -1.50 4.20 -38.16
C ALA A 25 -2.90 4.06 -38.78
N ALA A 26 -3.37 2.83 -38.98
CA ALA A 26 -4.69 2.58 -39.53
C ALA A 26 -5.73 2.42 -38.41
N ASN A 27 -6.96 2.86 -38.69
CA ASN A 27 -8.09 2.61 -37.81
C ASN A 27 -8.69 1.22 -38.09
N TRP A 28 -8.71 0.37 -37.07
CA TRP A 28 -9.29 -0.97 -37.09
C TRP A 28 -10.58 -0.97 -36.27
N TYR A 29 -11.72 -1.09 -36.97
CA TYR A 29 -13.04 -0.92 -36.36
C TYR A 29 -13.58 -2.26 -35.85
N LEU A 30 -13.86 -2.40 -34.56
CA LEU A 30 -14.35 -3.65 -33.97
C LEU A 30 -15.71 -4.11 -34.53
N GLU A 31 -16.46 -3.26 -35.24
CA GLU A 31 -17.64 -3.70 -35.99
C GLU A 31 -17.31 -4.65 -37.16
N ASP A 32 -16.06 -4.64 -37.64
CA ASP A 32 -15.59 -5.45 -38.76
C ASP A 32 -15.00 -6.81 -38.29
N GLY A 33 -14.99 -7.06 -36.97
CA GLY A 33 -14.54 -8.31 -36.35
C GLY A 33 -13.46 -8.11 -35.28
N SER A 34 -13.16 -9.18 -34.54
CA SER A 34 -12.05 -9.20 -33.57
C SER A 34 -10.73 -8.87 -34.24
N VAL A 35 -9.87 -8.15 -33.52
CA VAL A 35 -8.57 -7.68 -34.02
C VAL A 35 -7.45 -8.42 -33.32
N THR A 36 -6.48 -8.90 -34.07
CA THR A 36 -5.25 -9.50 -33.55
C THR A 36 -4.04 -8.73 -34.05
N VAL A 37 -3.24 -8.20 -33.12
CA VAL A 37 -1.95 -7.56 -33.39
C VAL A 37 -0.85 -8.58 -33.11
N ASN A 38 0.07 -8.76 -34.05
CA ASN A 38 1.22 -9.66 -33.90
C ASN A 38 2.50 -8.87 -34.16
N ALA A 39 3.37 -8.79 -33.16
CA ALA A 39 4.71 -8.22 -33.29
C ALA A 39 5.77 -9.32 -33.16
N ASP A 40 6.67 -9.40 -34.14
CA ASP A 40 7.88 -10.20 -34.07
C ASP A 40 9.14 -9.34 -34.29
N ASN A 41 10.30 -9.98 -34.44
CA ASN A 41 11.58 -9.27 -34.58
C ASN A 41 11.78 -8.62 -35.97
N SER A 42 10.83 -8.78 -36.88
CA SER A 42 10.87 -8.27 -38.25
C SER A 42 9.88 -7.15 -38.45
N GLU A 43 8.62 -7.35 -38.03
CA GLU A 43 7.54 -6.37 -38.23
C GLU A 43 6.38 -6.57 -37.23
N GLN A 44 5.48 -5.58 -37.18
CA GLN A 44 4.17 -5.70 -36.58
C GLN A 44 3.09 -5.77 -37.65
N THR A 45 2.16 -6.72 -37.49
CA THR A 45 1.02 -6.90 -38.39
C THR A 45 -0.28 -6.97 -37.62
N VAL A 46 -1.37 -6.65 -38.30
CA VAL A 46 -2.72 -6.72 -37.78
C VAL A 46 -3.58 -7.62 -38.66
N THR A 47 -4.33 -8.50 -38.03
CA THR A 47 -5.34 -9.36 -38.65
C THR A 47 -6.70 -9.03 -38.06
N GLN A 48 -7.74 -8.96 -38.88
CA GLN A 48 -9.11 -8.70 -38.41
C GLN A 48 -10.08 -9.71 -38.98
N GLY A 49 -10.88 -10.35 -38.11
CA GLY A 49 -11.80 -11.41 -38.48
C GLY A 49 -11.10 -12.53 -39.26
N SER A 50 -11.56 -12.82 -40.48
CA SER A 50 -10.93 -13.78 -41.39
C SER A 50 -10.02 -13.13 -42.44
N GLY A 51 -9.63 -11.87 -42.24
CA GLY A 51 -8.74 -11.13 -43.14
C GLY A 51 -7.31 -11.67 -43.14
N SER A 52 -6.50 -11.22 -44.10
CA SER A 52 -5.05 -11.46 -44.09
C SER A 52 -4.34 -10.50 -43.16
N ALA A 53 -3.18 -10.90 -42.63
CA ALA A 53 -2.30 -10.00 -41.89
C ALA A 53 -1.84 -8.82 -42.77
N VAL A 54 -1.89 -7.62 -42.22
CA VAL A 54 -1.47 -6.36 -42.87
C VAL A 54 -0.41 -5.68 -41.98
N PRO A 55 0.74 -5.25 -42.51
CA PRO A 55 1.72 -4.49 -41.74
C PRO A 55 1.14 -3.18 -41.21
N ASP A 56 1.25 -2.96 -39.90
CA ASP A 56 0.84 -1.74 -39.21
C ASP A 56 1.59 -1.62 -37.88
N GLU A 57 2.50 -0.65 -37.79
CA GLU A 57 3.38 -0.45 -36.63
C GLU A 57 2.68 0.25 -35.45
N ALA A 58 1.55 0.92 -35.69
CA ALA A 58 0.84 1.70 -34.68
C ALA A 58 -0.69 1.68 -34.92
N PRO A 59 -1.34 0.50 -34.87
CA PRO A 59 -2.76 0.39 -35.12
C PRO A 59 -3.58 1.09 -34.04
N VAL A 60 -4.62 1.79 -34.48
CA VAL A 60 -5.66 2.36 -33.63
C VAL A 60 -6.88 1.45 -33.71
N ILE A 61 -7.17 0.74 -32.62
CA ILE A 61 -8.34 -0.15 -32.54
C ILE A 61 -9.48 0.63 -31.90
N THR A 62 -10.61 0.73 -32.61
CA THR A 62 -11.70 1.63 -32.23
C THR A 62 -13.08 1.09 -32.59
N GLN A 63 -14.14 1.81 -32.22
CA GLN A 63 -15.51 1.59 -32.69
C GLN A 63 -16.05 2.83 -33.39
N ARG A 64 -16.81 2.62 -34.47
CA ARG A 64 -17.59 3.70 -35.11
C ARG A 64 -18.69 4.21 -34.19
N LYS A 65 -19.20 3.34 -33.30
CA LYS A 65 -20.23 3.68 -32.33
C LYS A 65 -19.98 3.02 -30.96
N SER A 66 -19.12 3.65 -30.16
CA SER A 66 -18.74 3.23 -28.80
C SER A 66 -19.90 3.12 -27.79
N SER A 67 -21.05 3.73 -28.08
CA SER A 67 -22.28 3.57 -27.29
C SER A 67 -22.95 2.20 -27.42
N VAL A 68 -22.46 1.31 -28.30
CA VAL A 68 -22.99 -0.04 -28.50
C VAL A 68 -21.90 -1.04 -28.15
N GLU A 69 -22.24 -1.97 -27.25
CA GLU A 69 -21.36 -3.07 -26.88
C GLU A 69 -21.08 -3.99 -28.07
N THR A 70 -19.85 -4.48 -28.16
CA THR A 70 -19.45 -5.53 -29.11
C THR A 70 -18.94 -6.77 -28.38
N GLY A 71 -19.21 -7.96 -28.92
CA GLY A 71 -18.61 -9.22 -28.47
C GLY A 71 -17.25 -9.50 -29.09
N ASN A 72 -16.80 -8.66 -30.03
CA ASN A 72 -15.50 -8.80 -30.67
C ASN A 72 -14.37 -8.36 -29.73
N THR A 73 -13.23 -9.04 -29.84
CA THR A 73 -12.12 -8.95 -28.87
C THR A 73 -10.85 -8.38 -29.50
N ILE A 74 -9.90 -8.02 -28.65
CA ILE A 74 -8.56 -7.59 -29.05
C ILE A 74 -7.52 -8.57 -28.49
N THR A 75 -6.67 -9.11 -29.36
CA THR A 75 -5.56 -9.98 -28.97
C THR A 75 -4.24 -9.34 -29.38
N ILE A 76 -3.30 -9.19 -28.45
CA ILE A 76 -2.01 -8.55 -28.70
C ILE A 76 -0.89 -9.55 -28.41
N ASN A 77 -0.20 -10.01 -29.45
CA ASN A 77 0.85 -11.00 -29.36
C ASN A 77 2.22 -10.34 -29.60
N ALA A 78 3.16 -10.55 -28.68
CA ALA A 78 4.53 -10.09 -28.82
C ALA A 78 5.51 -11.26 -28.68
N ALA A 79 6.27 -11.55 -29.73
CA ALA A 79 7.31 -12.58 -29.70
C ALA A 79 8.47 -12.19 -28.76
N GLU A 80 9.29 -13.18 -28.38
CA GLU A 80 10.47 -12.92 -27.55
C GLU A 80 11.39 -11.86 -28.20
N ASN A 81 11.75 -10.83 -27.43
CA ASN A 81 12.50 -9.64 -27.84
C ASN A 81 11.77 -8.64 -28.77
N ALA A 82 10.50 -8.89 -29.10
CA ALA A 82 9.66 -7.92 -29.81
C ALA A 82 8.89 -7.02 -28.84
N THR A 83 8.36 -5.91 -29.36
CA THR A 83 7.40 -5.06 -28.64
C THR A 83 6.21 -4.79 -29.54
N ALA A 84 5.00 -5.13 -29.08
CA ALA A 84 3.77 -4.75 -29.76
C ALA A 84 3.28 -3.39 -29.24
N ASN A 85 2.94 -2.48 -30.14
CA ASN A 85 2.39 -1.16 -29.81
C ASN A 85 0.99 -1.03 -30.38
N VAL A 86 0.01 -0.67 -29.55
CA VAL A 86 -1.39 -0.58 -29.92
C VAL A 86 -2.03 0.62 -29.22
N THR A 87 -2.85 1.39 -29.94
CA THR A 87 -3.77 2.35 -29.34
C THR A 87 -5.16 1.72 -29.27
N ILE A 88 -5.81 1.75 -28.10
CA ILE A 88 -7.25 1.47 -27.98
C ILE A 88 -8.00 2.78 -27.80
N SER A 89 -9.01 3.01 -28.64
CA SER A 89 -9.73 4.28 -28.70
C SER A 89 -11.24 4.09 -28.75
N ASP A 90 -11.95 4.58 -27.74
CA ASP A 90 -13.42 4.53 -27.66
C ASP A 90 -14.00 3.12 -27.89
N VAL A 91 -13.37 2.08 -27.33
CA VAL A 91 -13.90 0.71 -27.40
C VAL A 91 -14.88 0.41 -26.26
N ASN A 92 -15.85 -0.44 -26.51
CA ASN A 92 -16.88 -0.90 -25.57
C ASN A 92 -17.15 -2.39 -25.84
N ILE A 93 -16.36 -3.24 -25.20
CA ILE A 93 -16.36 -4.69 -25.39
C ILE A 93 -17.07 -5.35 -24.22
N ASN A 94 -18.06 -6.18 -24.52
CA ASN A 94 -18.74 -7.07 -23.57
C ASN A 94 -18.82 -8.46 -24.19
N THR A 95 -18.02 -9.39 -23.68
CA THR A 95 -17.81 -10.70 -24.32
C THR A 95 -17.80 -11.83 -23.28
N SER A 96 -17.92 -13.07 -23.76
CA SER A 96 -17.73 -14.28 -22.94
C SER A 96 -16.26 -14.69 -22.79
N ASP A 97 -15.36 -14.08 -23.55
CA ASP A 97 -13.91 -14.32 -23.52
C ASP A 97 -13.19 -13.17 -22.79
N ALA A 98 -11.85 -13.09 -22.91
CA ALA A 98 -11.11 -11.89 -22.54
C ALA A 98 -11.39 -10.77 -23.56
N ALA A 99 -11.88 -9.61 -23.10
CA ALA A 99 -12.14 -8.45 -23.93
C ALA A 99 -10.87 -7.95 -24.64
N VAL A 100 -9.77 -7.87 -23.87
CA VAL A 100 -8.43 -7.64 -24.38
C VAL A 100 -7.49 -8.66 -23.73
N SER A 101 -6.66 -9.33 -24.52
CA SER A 101 -5.63 -10.25 -24.02
C SER A 101 -4.26 -9.94 -24.60
N THR A 102 -3.22 -10.14 -23.79
CA THR A 102 -1.83 -10.08 -24.23
C THR A 102 -1.20 -11.47 -24.18
N ASN A 103 -0.33 -11.79 -25.15
CA ASN A 103 0.36 -13.08 -25.19
C ASN A 103 1.82 -12.96 -25.64
N GLY A 104 2.58 -14.02 -25.36
CA GLY A 104 3.97 -14.15 -25.75
C GLY A 104 4.95 -13.69 -24.68
N LYS A 105 6.23 -13.60 -25.03
CA LYS A 105 7.32 -13.22 -24.11
C LYS A 105 7.83 -11.80 -24.36
N GLY A 106 7.40 -11.17 -25.45
CA GLY A 106 7.73 -9.80 -25.79
C GLY A 106 6.95 -8.80 -24.94
N ASN A 107 7.26 -7.53 -25.12
CA ASN A 107 6.57 -6.47 -24.40
C ASN A 107 5.33 -6.01 -25.18
N VAL A 108 4.32 -5.52 -24.46
CA VAL A 108 3.12 -4.91 -25.03
C VAL A 108 2.97 -3.51 -24.46
N ASN A 109 2.81 -2.52 -25.33
CA ASN A 109 2.47 -1.15 -24.98
C ASN A 109 1.06 -0.84 -25.49
N ILE A 110 0.20 -0.39 -24.59
CA ILE A 110 -1.18 0.00 -24.86
C ILE A 110 -1.31 1.49 -24.55
N GLU A 111 -1.54 2.30 -25.59
CA GLU A 111 -1.93 3.69 -25.46
C GLU A 111 -3.46 3.78 -25.35
N LEU A 112 -3.93 4.54 -24.36
CA LEU A 112 -5.34 4.79 -24.14
C LEU A 112 -5.74 6.12 -24.79
N ASP A 113 -6.71 6.08 -25.70
CA ASP A 113 -7.40 7.27 -26.18
C ASP A 113 -8.91 7.16 -25.90
N GLY A 114 -9.57 8.28 -25.62
CA GLY A 114 -11.01 8.31 -25.38
C GLY A 114 -11.46 7.39 -24.23
N THR A 115 -12.71 6.91 -24.27
CA THR A 115 -13.26 6.05 -23.20
C THR A 115 -13.35 4.59 -23.63
N ASN A 116 -12.52 3.75 -23.01
CA ASN A 116 -12.44 2.32 -23.28
C ASN A 116 -13.11 1.53 -22.15
N THR A 117 -14.12 0.72 -22.48
CA THR A 117 -14.85 -0.15 -21.54
C THR A 117 -14.63 -1.60 -21.93
N LEU A 118 -14.04 -2.38 -21.03
CA LEU A 118 -13.68 -3.77 -21.23
C LEU A 118 -14.39 -4.62 -20.17
N GLN A 119 -15.31 -5.47 -20.62
CA GLN A 119 -16.01 -6.43 -19.78
C GLN A 119 -15.83 -7.84 -20.34
N SER A 120 -15.11 -8.64 -19.57
CA SER A 120 -14.77 -10.02 -19.96
C SER A 120 -15.73 -11.04 -19.36
N GLY A 121 -15.72 -12.23 -19.95
CA GLY A 121 -16.50 -13.36 -19.45
C GLY A 121 -15.87 -14.02 -18.23
N ARG A 122 -16.57 -15.03 -17.70
CA ARG A 122 -16.12 -15.85 -16.58
C ARG A 122 -14.71 -16.39 -16.83
N ASN A 123 -13.88 -16.38 -15.78
CA ASN A 123 -12.48 -16.79 -15.74
C ASN A 123 -11.48 -15.82 -16.38
N TYR A 124 -11.92 -14.73 -17.00
CA TYR A 124 -11.02 -13.81 -17.69
C TYR A 124 -10.94 -12.47 -16.99
N ALA A 125 -9.75 -11.89 -16.98
CA ALA A 125 -9.60 -10.50 -16.56
C ALA A 125 -10.21 -9.54 -17.60
N GLY A 126 -10.62 -8.34 -17.16
CA GLY A 126 -11.13 -7.30 -18.05
C GLY A 126 -10.11 -6.92 -19.11
N LEU A 127 -8.84 -6.77 -18.68
CA LEU A 127 -7.67 -6.73 -19.54
C LEU A 127 -6.69 -7.81 -19.07
N GLU A 128 -6.53 -8.85 -19.87
CA GLU A 128 -5.84 -10.08 -19.47
C GLU A 128 -4.33 -10.07 -19.77
N LYS A 129 -3.58 -10.41 -18.72
CA LYS A 129 -2.13 -10.45 -18.67
C LYS A 129 -1.65 -11.62 -17.79
N SER A 130 -1.54 -12.81 -18.41
CA SER A 130 -1.06 -14.05 -17.78
C SER A 130 0.22 -14.63 -18.41
N ASN A 131 0.90 -13.87 -19.28
CA ASN A 131 2.15 -14.27 -19.96
C ASN A 131 3.42 -13.67 -19.31
N ASP A 132 4.60 -14.09 -19.77
CA ASP A 132 5.90 -13.63 -19.22
C ASP A 132 6.25 -12.16 -19.58
N GLY A 133 5.75 -11.67 -20.71
CA GLY A 133 6.05 -10.34 -21.24
C GLY A 133 5.74 -9.20 -20.28
N LYS A 134 6.32 -8.01 -20.50
CA LYS A 134 5.89 -6.80 -19.77
C LYS A 134 4.72 -6.16 -20.49
N MET A 135 3.69 -5.74 -19.76
CA MET A 135 2.62 -4.91 -20.29
C MET A 135 2.72 -3.49 -19.71
N THR A 136 2.71 -2.49 -20.59
CA THR A 136 2.69 -1.07 -20.23
C THR A 136 1.40 -0.43 -20.73
N ILE A 137 0.64 0.19 -19.83
CA ILE A 137 -0.54 1.01 -20.15
C ILE A 137 -0.13 2.47 -19.97
N THR A 138 -0.34 3.28 -21.02
CA THR A 138 0.01 4.70 -21.07
C THR A 138 -1.15 5.53 -21.62
N ASP A 139 -1.05 6.84 -21.42
CA ASP A 139 -1.94 7.88 -21.93
C ASP A 139 -1.07 9.14 -22.11
N GLU A 140 -0.32 9.16 -23.21
CA GLU A 140 0.60 10.27 -23.54
C GLU A 140 -0.15 11.56 -23.84
N ASN A 141 -1.40 11.44 -24.31
CA ASN A 141 -2.24 12.56 -24.73
C ASN A 141 -3.16 13.10 -23.62
N GLU A 142 -3.09 12.54 -22.41
CA GLU A 142 -3.89 12.89 -21.23
C GLU A 142 -5.41 12.89 -21.47
N ASN A 143 -5.89 12.01 -22.36
CA ASN A 143 -7.31 11.90 -22.73
C ASN A 143 -7.88 10.50 -22.53
N GLY A 144 -7.03 9.52 -22.22
CA GLY A 144 -7.33 8.12 -22.13
C GLY A 144 -8.03 7.72 -20.82
N LYS A 145 -9.16 7.03 -20.96
CA LYS A 145 -9.88 6.40 -19.86
C LYS A 145 -10.02 4.90 -20.13
N LEU A 146 -9.82 4.10 -19.08
CA LEU A 146 -10.01 2.65 -19.11
C LEU A 146 -10.92 2.21 -17.96
N ILE A 147 -12.00 1.50 -18.30
CA ILE A 147 -12.87 0.81 -17.36
C ILE A 147 -12.73 -0.69 -17.64
N ALA A 148 -11.98 -1.40 -16.81
CA ALA A 148 -11.72 -2.82 -16.99
C ALA A 148 -12.40 -3.62 -15.88
N THR A 149 -13.32 -4.52 -16.26
CA THR A 149 -14.11 -5.35 -15.35
C THR A 149 -13.83 -6.82 -15.63
N GLY A 150 -13.27 -7.52 -14.65
CA GLY A 150 -13.08 -8.96 -14.70
C GLY A 150 -14.41 -9.70 -14.67
N GLY A 151 -14.47 -10.84 -15.36
CA GLY A 151 -15.54 -11.80 -15.11
C GLY A 151 -15.32 -12.52 -13.77
N ASN A 152 -16.27 -13.35 -13.36
CA ASN A 152 -16.14 -14.20 -12.17
C ASN A 152 -14.76 -14.92 -12.17
N TYR A 153 -13.99 -14.79 -11.08
CA TYR A 153 -12.61 -15.26 -10.87
C TYR A 153 -11.48 -14.48 -11.57
N GLY A 154 -11.78 -13.54 -12.47
CA GLY A 154 -10.77 -12.74 -13.18
C GLY A 154 -10.52 -11.39 -12.51
N ALA A 155 -9.29 -10.88 -12.65
CA ALA A 155 -8.95 -9.53 -12.22
C ALA A 155 -9.60 -8.44 -13.09
N GLY A 156 -9.63 -7.19 -12.64
CA GLY A 156 -9.94 -6.06 -13.53
C GLY A 156 -8.88 -5.92 -14.62
N ILE A 157 -7.61 -5.81 -14.20
CA ILE A 157 -6.43 -5.83 -15.05
C ILE A 157 -5.44 -6.84 -14.48
N GLY A 158 -5.08 -7.87 -15.26
CA GLY A 158 -4.11 -8.87 -14.81
C GLY A 158 -4.53 -10.29 -15.16
N GLY A 159 -4.45 -11.22 -14.20
CA GLY A 159 -4.67 -12.64 -14.44
C GLY A 159 -6.15 -13.05 -14.47
N GLY A 160 -6.45 -14.07 -15.27
CA GLY A 160 -7.70 -14.83 -15.21
C GLY A 160 -7.73 -15.80 -14.02
N ASP A 161 -8.72 -16.71 -14.02
CA ASP A 161 -8.85 -17.76 -13.00
C ASP A 161 -7.56 -18.58 -12.88
N SER A 162 -7.02 -18.68 -11.66
CA SER A 162 -5.79 -19.42 -11.33
C SER A 162 -4.51 -18.90 -12.03
N ASP A 163 -4.59 -17.74 -12.70
CA ASP A 163 -3.48 -17.10 -13.38
C ASP A 163 -2.98 -15.87 -12.63
N ASN A 164 -1.66 -15.73 -12.55
CA ASN A 164 -1.05 -14.57 -11.91
C ASN A 164 -1.16 -13.34 -12.80
N GLY A 165 -1.49 -12.19 -12.21
CA GLY A 165 -1.30 -10.90 -12.87
C GLY A 165 0.10 -10.40 -12.61
N SER A 166 0.96 -10.40 -13.63
CA SER A 166 2.35 -10.02 -13.44
C SER A 166 2.97 -9.17 -14.53
N ASN A 167 4.01 -8.41 -14.15
CA ASN A 167 4.77 -7.51 -15.01
C ASN A 167 3.87 -6.44 -15.66
N ILE A 168 3.05 -5.80 -14.82
CA ILE A 168 2.09 -4.77 -15.23
C ILE A 168 2.69 -3.41 -14.87
N THR A 169 2.72 -2.48 -15.82
CA THR A 169 3.13 -1.10 -15.60
C THR A 169 2.06 -0.15 -16.10
N ILE A 170 1.65 0.80 -15.26
CA ILE A 170 0.73 1.87 -15.60
C ILE A 170 1.49 3.18 -15.47
N THR A 171 1.58 3.97 -16.54
CA THR A 171 2.26 5.27 -16.56
C THR A 171 1.32 6.45 -16.68
N GLY A 172 0.08 6.24 -17.13
CA GLY A 172 -0.92 7.30 -17.36
C GLY A 172 -2.35 6.78 -17.46
N GLY A 173 -3.30 7.71 -17.63
CA GLY A 173 -4.72 7.42 -17.86
C GLY A 173 -5.62 7.60 -16.62
N ASP A 174 -6.93 7.74 -16.86
CA ASP A 174 -7.97 7.55 -15.84
C ASP A 174 -8.45 6.09 -15.86
N ILE A 175 -7.90 5.27 -14.98
CA ILE A 175 -8.10 3.82 -14.95
C ILE A 175 -9.02 3.46 -13.79
N THR A 176 -10.08 2.72 -14.09
CA THR A 176 -10.92 2.02 -13.12
C THR A 176 -10.85 0.52 -13.40
N ALA A 177 -10.25 -0.24 -12.50
CA ALA A 177 -10.08 -1.69 -12.61
C ALA A 177 -10.87 -2.37 -11.49
N THR A 178 -11.87 -3.17 -11.87
CA THR A 178 -12.74 -3.88 -10.92
C THR A 178 -12.59 -5.38 -11.13
N GLY A 179 -12.16 -6.09 -10.09
CA GLY A 179 -12.11 -7.54 -10.08
C GLY A 179 -13.52 -8.14 -10.13
N GLY A 180 -13.67 -9.26 -10.84
CA GLY A 180 -14.82 -10.11 -10.60
C GLY A 180 -14.70 -10.83 -9.27
N ASP A 181 -15.72 -11.59 -8.89
CA ASP A 181 -15.70 -12.44 -7.69
C ASP A 181 -14.36 -13.17 -7.51
N CYS A 182 -13.72 -13.06 -6.33
CA CYS A 182 -12.39 -13.59 -6.02
C CYS A 182 -11.17 -13.02 -6.78
N GLY A 183 -11.36 -12.11 -7.74
CA GLY A 183 -10.28 -11.47 -8.49
C GLY A 183 -9.84 -10.13 -7.90
N ALA A 184 -8.56 -9.78 -8.08
CA ALA A 184 -8.05 -8.47 -7.70
C ALA A 184 -8.59 -7.36 -8.63
N GLY A 185 -8.58 -6.10 -8.18
CA GLY A 185 -8.77 -4.96 -9.08
C GLY A 185 -7.65 -4.93 -10.14
N ILE A 186 -6.40 -4.87 -9.67
CA ILE A 186 -5.19 -5.01 -10.50
C ILE A 186 -4.30 -6.11 -9.92
N GLY A 187 -4.05 -7.17 -10.68
CA GLY A 187 -3.18 -8.27 -10.27
C GLY A 187 -3.77 -9.65 -10.55
N GLY A 188 -3.74 -10.56 -9.57
CA GLY A 188 -4.12 -11.97 -9.76
C GLY A 188 -5.63 -12.22 -9.84
N GLY A 189 -6.02 -13.29 -10.53
CA GLY A 189 -7.37 -13.87 -10.41
C GLY A 189 -7.50 -14.80 -9.20
N PHE A 190 -8.56 -15.59 -9.17
CA PHE A 190 -8.82 -16.55 -8.09
C PHE A 190 -7.63 -17.49 -7.88
N SER A 191 -7.22 -17.72 -6.63
CA SER A 191 -6.09 -18.60 -6.26
C SER A 191 -4.74 -18.20 -6.87
N ALA A 192 -4.59 -16.94 -7.29
CA ALA A 192 -3.38 -16.46 -7.94
C ALA A 192 -2.93 -15.08 -7.45
N GLY A 193 -1.62 -14.85 -7.49
CA GLY A 193 -0.99 -13.65 -6.95
C GLY A 193 -0.88 -12.51 -7.96
N GLY A 194 -0.72 -11.30 -7.42
CA GLY A 194 -0.25 -10.13 -8.17
C GLY A 194 1.24 -9.93 -7.93
N LYS A 195 2.06 -9.83 -8.99
CA LYS A 195 3.52 -9.68 -8.86
C LYS A 195 4.13 -8.69 -9.85
N ASN A 196 5.11 -7.90 -9.41
CA ASN A 196 5.81 -6.93 -10.26
C ASN A 196 4.81 -5.95 -10.90
N ILE A 197 3.99 -5.33 -10.06
CA ILE A 197 3.01 -4.34 -10.48
C ILE A 197 3.61 -2.96 -10.20
N THR A 198 3.62 -2.08 -11.20
CA THR A 198 4.15 -0.72 -11.08
C THR A 198 3.12 0.29 -11.53
N ILE A 199 2.77 1.23 -10.66
CA ILE A 199 1.99 2.42 -11.01
C ILE A 199 2.91 3.62 -10.90
N ALA A 200 3.31 4.18 -12.04
CA ALA A 200 4.22 5.32 -12.13
C ALA A 200 3.47 6.66 -12.34
N GLY A 201 2.20 6.62 -12.73
CA GLY A 201 1.39 7.81 -13.00
C GLY A 201 -0.08 7.48 -13.25
N GLY A 202 -0.84 8.51 -13.65
CA GLY A 202 -2.28 8.42 -13.91
C GLY A 202 -3.16 8.55 -12.66
N LYS A 203 -4.47 8.48 -12.87
CA LYS A 203 -5.49 8.37 -11.84
C LYS A 203 -6.01 6.93 -11.86
N VAL A 204 -5.65 6.14 -10.86
CA VAL A 204 -5.94 4.71 -10.81
C VAL A 204 -6.89 4.41 -9.66
N THR A 205 -8.03 3.81 -9.97
CA THR A 205 -8.99 3.26 -9.01
C THR A 205 -9.03 1.75 -9.18
N ALA A 206 -8.59 1.00 -8.18
CA ALA A 206 -8.52 -0.45 -8.20
C ALA A 206 -9.40 -1.03 -7.09
N ILE A 207 -10.39 -1.83 -7.48
CA ILE A 207 -11.41 -2.37 -6.59
C ILE A 207 -11.37 -3.89 -6.69
N GLY A 208 -11.03 -4.57 -5.60
CA GLY A 208 -11.09 -6.02 -5.52
C GLY A 208 -12.54 -6.51 -5.64
N GLY A 209 -12.73 -7.64 -6.31
CA GLY A 209 -13.96 -8.40 -6.14
C GLY A 209 -14.01 -9.03 -4.75
N THR A 210 -15.08 -9.77 -4.43
CA THR A 210 -15.21 -10.51 -3.15
C THR A 210 -13.93 -11.29 -2.86
N ASN A 211 -13.26 -11.08 -1.73
CA ASN A 211 -11.98 -11.75 -1.37
C ASN A 211 -10.72 -11.36 -2.16
N GLY A 212 -10.82 -10.49 -3.17
CA GLY A 212 -9.67 -9.96 -3.91
C GLY A 212 -9.09 -8.70 -3.27
N ALA A 213 -7.80 -8.46 -3.47
CA ALA A 213 -7.17 -7.18 -3.13
C ALA A 213 -7.59 -6.09 -4.13
N GLY A 214 -7.50 -4.82 -3.72
CA GLY A 214 -7.57 -3.71 -4.67
C GLY A 214 -6.44 -3.81 -5.69
N ILE A 215 -5.19 -3.81 -5.20
CA ILE A 215 -3.98 -4.07 -6.00
C ILE A 215 -3.20 -5.21 -5.37
N GLY A 216 -3.00 -6.30 -6.10
CA GLY A 216 -2.21 -7.44 -5.65
C GLY A 216 -2.88 -8.79 -5.95
N GLY A 217 -3.09 -9.62 -4.93
CA GLY A 217 -3.59 -10.98 -5.12
C GLY A 217 -5.12 -11.10 -5.21
N GLY A 218 -5.61 -12.12 -5.92
CA GLY A 218 -6.98 -12.59 -5.76
C GLY A 218 -7.14 -13.41 -4.47
N PHE A 219 -8.27 -14.08 -4.28
CA PHE A 219 -8.49 -14.94 -3.11
C PHE A 219 -7.40 -16.05 -3.03
N PHE A 220 -6.78 -16.24 -1.87
CA PHE A 220 -5.58 -17.06 -1.61
C PHE A 220 -4.30 -16.60 -2.33
N GLY A 221 -4.36 -15.50 -3.06
CA GLY A 221 -3.26 -14.93 -3.81
C GLY A 221 -2.46 -13.93 -2.99
N ASP A 222 -1.14 -14.08 -3.04
CA ASP A 222 -0.23 -13.07 -2.46
C ASP A 222 -0.15 -11.82 -3.35
N GLY A 223 0.01 -10.65 -2.74
CA GLY A 223 0.41 -9.41 -3.41
C GLY A 223 1.86 -9.09 -3.13
N ASN A 224 2.72 -9.31 -4.11
CA ASN A 224 4.17 -9.19 -3.96
C ASN A 224 4.77 -8.19 -4.95
N ASP A 225 5.85 -7.53 -4.55
CA ASP A 225 6.65 -6.68 -5.44
C ASP A 225 5.79 -5.61 -6.16
N ILE A 226 5.04 -4.85 -5.34
CA ILE A 226 4.15 -3.78 -5.81
C ILE A 226 4.85 -2.45 -5.59
N THR A 227 4.94 -1.63 -6.64
CA THR A 227 5.55 -0.30 -6.59
C THR A 227 4.57 0.77 -7.03
N ILE A 228 4.34 1.77 -6.19
CA ILE A 228 3.66 3.01 -6.57
C ILE A 228 4.71 4.12 -6.57
N ALA A 229 5.06 4.59 -7.75
CA ALA A 229 6.07 5.59 -7.99
C ALA A 229 5.49 6.96 -8.38
N GLY A 230 4.17 7.09 -8.46
CA GLY A 230 3.49 8.34 -8.76
C GLY A 230 1.99 8.16 -9.02
N GLY A 231 1.33 9.26 -9.39
CA GLY A 231 -0.10 9.29 -9.71
C GLY A 231 -1.02 9.45 -8.49
N LYS A 232 -2.34 9.41 -8.75
CA LYS A 232 -3.38 9.38 -7.73
C LYS A 232 -3.98 7.97 -7.72
N VAL A 233 -3.68 7.19 -6.68
CA VAL A 233 -4.07 5.79 -6.57
C VAL A 233 -5.10 5.62 -5.45
N THR A 234 -6.24 5.01 -5.76
CA THR A 234 -7.22 4.55 -4.79
C THR A 234 -7.36 3.04 -4.92
N ALA A 235 -7.03 2.31 -3.87
CA ALA A 235 -7.07 0.86 -3.85
C ALA A 235 -7.99 0.39 -2.71
N THR A 236 -9.01 -0.38 -3.05
CA THR A 236 -10.00 -0.88 -2.10
C THR A 236 -10.11 -2.40 -2.23
N GLY A 237 -9.84 -3.10 -1.14
CA GLY A 237 -10.02 -4.55 -1.07
C GLY A 237 -11.50 -4.94 -1.03
N GLY A 238 -11.83 -6.09 -1.59
CA GLY A 238 -13.09 -6.76 -1.29
C GLY A 238 -13.04 -7.41 0.10
N ASP A 239 -14.10 -8.10 0.49
CA ASP A 239 -14.20 -8.78 1.81
C ASP A 239 -12.93 -9.57 2.12
N TYR A 240 -12.29 -9.33 3.27
CA TYR A 240 -11.06 -10.03 3.71
C TYR A 240 -9.79 -9.73 2.89
N GLY A 241 -9.89 -9.00 1.78
CA GLY A 241 -8.77 -8.58 0.94
C GLY A 241 -8.15 -7.25 1.37
N ALA A 242 -6.84 -7.11 1.15
CA ALA A 242 -6.16 -5.85 1.41
C ALA A 242 -6.50 -4.77 0.37
N GLY A 243 -6.35 -3.49 0.73
CA GLY A 243 -6.35 -2.41 -0.26
C GLY A 243 -5.21 -2.60 -1.26
N ILE A 244 -3.98 -2.69 -0.76
CA ILE A 244 -2.77 -3.01 -1.52
C ILE A 244 -2.06 -4.19 -0.85
N GLY A 245 -1.93 -5.32 -1.54
CA GLY A 245 -1.24 -6.51 -1.04
C GLY A 245 -2.02 -7.80 -1.28
N GLY A 246 -2.16 -8.63 -0.27
CA GLY A 246 -2.77 -9.95 -0.38
C GLY A 246 -4.30 -9.91 -0.54
N GLY A 247 -4.86 -10.84 -1.32
CA GLY A 247 -6.29 -11.15 -1.19
C GLY A 247 -6.56 -11.91 0.10
N ASP A 248 -7.79 -12.37 0.31
CA ASP A 248 -8.12 -13.17 1.49
C ASP A 248 -7.18 -14.39 1.62
N HIS A 249 -6.63 -14.64 2.81
CA HIS A 249 -5.58 -15.63 3.05
C HIS A 249 -4.31 -15.50 2.17
N GLY A 250 -4.11 -14.36 1.52
CA GLY A 250 -2.88 -13.96 0.84
C GLY A 250 -2.01 -13.01 1.66
N GLU A 251 -0.69 -13.12 1.49
CA GLU A 251 0.30 -12.25 2.13
C GLU A 251 0.54 -10.99 1.29
N GLY A 252 0.88 -9.87 1.94
CA GLY A 252 1.34 -8.65 1.27
C GLY A 252 2.83 -8.41 1.54
N LYS A 253 3.69 -8.47 0.52
CA LYS A 253 5.15 -8.37 0.73
C LYS A 253 5.84 -7.50 -0.30
N ASN A 254 6.92 -6.83 0.12
CA ASN A 254 7.74 -5.96 -0.73
C ASN A 254 6.89 -4.88 -1.44
N ILE A 255 6.13 -4.12 -0.65
CA ILE A 255 5.30 -3.03 -1.16
C ILE A 255 6.08 -1.73 -0.99
N THR A 256 6.33 -1.03 -2.08
CA THR A 256 7.11 0.23 -2.09
C THR A 256 6.27 1.36 -2.63
N ILE A 257 6.18 2.47 -1.89
CA ILE A 257 5.52 3.69 -2.33
C ILE A 257 6.54 4.83 -2.23
N THR A 258 6.94 5.38 -3.38
CA THR A 258 8.01 6.41 -3.42
C THR A 258 7.49 7.82 -3.73
N ASP A 259 6.30 7.92 -4.30
CA ASP A 259 5.64 9.19 -4.62
C ASP A 259 4.12 8.97 -4.84
N GLY A 260 3.38 10.05 -5.06
CA GLY A 260 1.96 10.06 -5.41
C GLY A 260 1.00 10.27 -4.24
N GLU A 261 -0.29 10.36 -4.56
CA GLU A 261 -1.39 10.40 -3.59
C GLU A 261 -2.05 9.01 -3.56
N VAL A 262 -1.86 8.28 -2.47
CA VAL A 262 -2.35 6.90 -2.31
C VAL A 262 -3.39 6.82 -1.22
N THR A 263 -4.57 6.31 -1.55
CA THR A 263 -5.59 5.91 -0.59
C THR A 263 -5.74 4.39 -0.64
N ALA A 264 -5.46 3.71 0.46
CA ALA A 264 -5.52 2.26 0.55
C ALA A 264 -6.45 1.83 1.70
N ALA A 265 -7.55 1.17 1.34
CA ALA A 265 -8.56 0.71 2.27
C ALA A 265 -8.75 -0.81 2.15
N GLY A 266 -8.57 -1.53 3.25
CA GLY A 266 -8.90 -2.94 3.33
C GLY A 266 -10.41 -3.15 3.33
N GLY A 267 -10.87 -4.24 2.71
CA GLY A 267 -12.21 -4.76 2.99
C GLY A 267 -12.24 -5.40 4.38
N THR A 268 -13.42 -5.83 4.85
CA THR A 268 -13.62 -6.43 6.21
C THR A 268 -12.43 -7.30 6.63
N ASN A 269 -11.84 -7.04 7.80
CA ASN A 269 -10.61 -7.67 8.33
C ASN A 269 -9.31 -7.55 7.50
N GLY A 270 -9.33 -7.13 6.24
CA GLY A 270 -8.13 -6.95 5.41
C GLY A 270 -7.33 -5.69 5.79
N ALA A 271 -6.02 -5.70 5.57
CA ALA A 271 -5.19 -4.52 5.80
C ALA A 271 -5.44 -3.41 4.77
N GLY A 272 -5.16 -2.15 5.12
CA GLY A 272 -5.07 -1.07 4.13
C GLY A 272 -3.95 -1.38 3.14
N ILE A 273 -2.73 -1.56 3.67
CA ILE A 273 -1.55 -2.03 2.93
C ILE A 273 -0.96 -3.24 3.65
N GLY A 274 -0.90 -4.40 3.00
CA GLY A 274 -0.28 -5.60 3.57
C GLY A 274 -1.10 -6.87 3.34
N GLY A 275 -1.31 -7.65 4.39
CA GLY A 275 -1.95 -8.96 4.30
C GLY A 275 -3.48 -8.90 4.19
N GLY A 276 -4.05 -9.90 3.54
CA GLY A 276 -5.47 -10.22 3.72
C GLY A 276 -5.72 -10.86 5.09
N LEU A 277 -6.97 -11.27 5.34
CA LEU A 277 -7.39 -11.91 6.58
C LEU A 277 -6.40 -13.01 7.02
N ARG A 278 -6.00 -12.96 8.30
CA ARG A 278 -5.09 -13.90 8.99
C ARG A 278 -3.71 -14.03 8.34
N LYS A 279 -3.29 -13.05 7.55
CA LYS A 279 -2.00 -13.04 6.85
C LYS A 279 -1.21 -11.78 7.10
N ASN A 280 0.09 -11.86 6.82
CA ASN A 280 1.02 -10.81 7.20
C ASN A 280 1.24 -9.79 6.08
N GLY A 281 1.50 -8.56 6.51
CA GLY A 281 2.07 -7.50 5.70
C GLY A 281 3.52 -7.28 6.09
N GLU A 282 4.47 -7.56 5.20
CA GLU A 282 5.90 -7.48 5.49
C GLU A 282 6.66 -6.63 4.45
N LYS A 283 7.76 -6.01 4.90
CA LYS A 283 8.68 -5.23 4.04
C LYS A 283 7.94 -4.16 3.24
N ILE A 284 7.32 -3.26 3.98
CA ILE A 284 6.61 -2.11 3.42
C ILE A 284 7.53 -0.91 3.55
N THR A 285 7.76 -0.20 2.43
CA THR A 285 8.65 0.95 2.37
C THR A 285 7.88 2.14 1.82
N VAL A 286 7.94 3.27 2.52
CA VAL A 286 7.34 4.53 2.08
C VAL A 286 8.43 5.59 2.08
N SER A 287 8.71 6.17 0.92
CA SER A 287 9.81 7.12 0.74
C SER A 287 9.42 8.29 -0.15
N GLY A 288 10.35 9.22 -0.37
CA GLY A 288 10.15 10.40 -1.20
C GLY A 288 9.03 11.29 -0.66
N ASP A 289 8.21 11.78 -1.58
CA ASP A 289 7.14 12.74 -1.28
C ASP A 289 5.75 12.10 -1.24
N ALA A 290 5.70 10.76 -1.12
CA ALA A 290 4.46 10.00 -1.07
C ALA A 290 3.50 10.49 0.02
N THR A 291 2.24 10.67 -0.35
CA THR A 291 1.15 11.06 0.55
C THR A 291 0.13 9.93 0.64
N LEU A 292 0.00 9.33 1.82
CA LEU A 292 -0.82 8.14 2.03
C LEU A 292 -1.98 8.42 2.97
N LYS A 293 -3.14 7.86 2.66
CA LYS A 293 -4.24 7.59 3.59
C LYS A 293 -4.44 6.09 3.66
N VAL A 294 -4.30 5.52 4.86
CA VAL A 294 -4.34 4.06 5.07
C VAL A 294 -5.37 3.70 6.13
N GLN A 295 -6.10 2.64 5.86
CA GLN A 295 -7.19 2.18 6.70
C GLN A 295 -7.38 0.67 6.56
N GLY A 296 -7.32 -0.04 7.67
CA GLY A 296 -7.73 -1.44 7.72
C GLY A 296 -9.25 -1.60 7.67
N GLY A 297 -9.70 -2.76 7.20
CA GLY A 297 -11.11 -3.08 7.23
C GLY A 297 -11.65 -3.28 8.64
N PRO A 298 -12.96 -3.07 8.87
CA PRO A 298 -13.59 -3.29 10.16
C PRO A 298 -13.47 -4.74 10.61
N ALA A 299 -13.55 -4.97 11.93
CA ALA A 299 -13.68 -6.30 12.51
C ALA A 299 -15.07 -6.90 12.22
N ASP A 300 -15.19 -8.22 12.32
CA ASP A 300 -16.47 -8.93 12.33
C ASP A 300 -16.62 -9.79 13.61
N GLU A 301 -17.60 -10.68 13.66
CA GLU A 301 -17.83 -11.55 14.84
C GLU A 301 -16.73 -12.60 15.04
N GLY A 302 -16.02 -12.97 13.97
CA GLY A 302 -15.01 -14.01 13.96
C GLY A 302 -13.60 -13.46 14.13
N ASP A 303 -13.27 -12.38 13.45
CA ASP A 303 -11.92 -11.88 13.28
C ASP A 303 -11.82 -10.37 13.57
N GLY A 304 -10.64 -9.94 14.04
CA GLY A 304 -10.38 -8.54 14.35
C GLY A 304 -10.30 -7.65 13.12
N ALA A 305 -10.17 -6.34 13.32
CA ALA A 305 -9.98 -5.40 12.22
C ALA A 305 -8.61 -5.58 11.56
N GLY A 306 -8.47 -5.21 10.30
CA GLY A 306 -7.17 -5.14 9.64
C GLY A 306 -6.33 -3.98 10.12
N ALA A 307 -5.01 -4.05 9.93
CA ALA A 307 -4.10 -2.92 10.15
C ALA A 307 -4.25 -1.86 9.06
N GLY A 308 -3.90 -0.61 9.35
CA GLY A 308 -3.69 0.40 8.30
C GLY A 308 -2.53 -0.02 7.38
N ILE A 309 -1.38 -0.37 7.97
CA ILE A 309 -0.23 -0.94 7.27
C ILE A 309 0.26 -2.15 8.05
N GLY A 310 0.12 -3.36 7.51
CA GLY A 310 0.59 -4.58 8.18
C GLY A 310 -0.33 -5.77 7.95
N ASN A 311 -0.68 -6.45 9.03
CA ASN A 311 -1.40 -7.72 8.94
C ASN A 311 -2.90 -7.52 8.75
N GLY A 312 -3.54 -8.53 8.15
CA GLY A 312 -4.98 -8.68 8.28
C GLY A 312 -5.38 -9.06 9.71
N GLY A 313 -6.63 -8.81 10.03
CA GLY A 313 -7.28 -9.26 11.25
C GLY A 313 -7.25 -10.78 11.39
N SER A 314 -7.37 -11.25 12.61
CA SER A 314 -7.32 -12.67 12.95
C SER A 314 -8.15 -12.95 14.19
N HIS A 315 -8.02 -14.15 14.74
CA HIS A 315 -8.57 -14.49 16.05
C HIS A 315 -7.59 -15.35 16.82
N ASN A 316 -7.84 -15.47 18.12
CA ASN A 316 -7.14 -16.42 18.97
C ASN A 316 -7.91 -17.75 19.05
N GLY A 317 -7.16 -18.86 19.01
CA GLY A 317 -7.65 -20.20 19.27
C GLY A 317 -7.92 -21.02 18.01
N ASP A 318 -7.99 -22.34 18.17
CA ASP A 318 -8.50 -23.25 17.15
C ASP A 318 -10.01 -23.40 17.32
N TYR A 319 -10.75 -23.33 16.22
CA TYR A 319 -12.19 -23.59 16.20
C TYR A 319 -12.46 -24.98 16.80
N PRO A 320 -13.42 -25.19 17.74
CA PRO A 320 -14.63 -24.40 18.00
C PRO A 320 -14.75 -23.75 19.41
N GLU A 321 -13.63 -23.36 20.05
CA GLU A 321 -13.62 -22.63 21.34
C GLU A 321 -13.96 -21.12 21.15
N PRO A 322 -14.29 -20.33 22.20
CA PRO A 322 -14.71 -18.94 22.00
C PRO A 322 -13.65 -18.13 21.24
N CYS A 323 -13.98 -17.83 19.98
CA CYS A 323 -13.17 -17.06 19.05
C CYS A 323 -13.05 -15.63 19.58
N ILE A 324 -11.82 -15.21 19.92
CA ILE A 324 -11.57 -13.83 20.33
C ILE A 324 -10.98 -13.09 19.14
N PRO A 325 -11.69 -12.11 18.53
CA PRO A 325 -11.14 -11.26 17.49
C PRO A 325 -9.83 -10.59 17.92
N VAL A 326 -8.82 -10.68 17.06
CA VAL A 326 -7.49 -10.09 17.23
C VAL A 326 -7.23 -9.17 16.04
N ASN A 327 -7.07 -7.88 16.31
CA ASN A 327 -6.76 -6.91 15.25
C ASN A 327 -5.41 -7.23 14.60
N GLY A 328 -5.31 -6.94 13.31
CA GLY A 328 -4.07 -7.02 12.55
C GLY A 328 -3.00 -6.16 13.21
N ALA A 329 -1.81 -6.74 13.36
CA ALA A 329 -0.65 -6.02 13.85
C ALA A 329 -0.21 -4.98 12.80
N GLU A 330 -0.02 -3.74 13.23
CA GLU A 330 0.64 -2.71 12.43
C GLU A 330 2.11 -3.07 12.24
N THR A 331 2.55 -3.08 10.99
CA THR A 331 3.96 -3.20 10.60
C THR A 331 4.50 -1.80 10.42
N GLU A 332 5.52 -1.42 11.19
CA GLU A 332 6.20 -0.14 11.00
C GLU A 332 6.87 -0.12 9.62
N PRO A 333 6.42 0.73 8.67
CA PRO A 333 7.03 0.79 7.36
C PRO A 333 8.42 1.43 7.45
N ASP A 334 9.32 1.06 6.54
CA ASP A 334 10.58 1.79 6.39
C ASP A 334 10.29 3.17 5.78
N THR A 335 10.33 4.20 6.63
CA THR A 335 10.18 5.61 6.26
C THR A 335 11.48 6.39 6.31
N SER A 336 12.63 5.71 6.33
CA SER A 336 13.95 6.36 6.46
C SER A 336 14.24 7.40 5.37
N ASN A 337 13.62 7.24 4.20
CA ASN A 337 13.75 8.11 3.04
C ASN A 337 12.48 8.91 2.73
N LEU A 338 11.54 9.02 3.68
CA LEU A 338 10.37 9.89 3.54
C LEU A 338 10.81 11.36 3.73
N THR A 339 10.65 12.17 2.69
CA THR A 339 11.09 13.58 2.64
C THR A 339 9.97 14.52 3.02
N THR A 340 9.18 15.02 2.07
CA THR A 340 8.03 15.90 2.37
C THR A 340 6.71 15.15 2.43
N GLY A 341 6.74 13.84 2.16
CA GLY A 341 5.59 12.96 2.23
C GLY A 341 5.04 12.75 3.64
N LYS A 342 3.87 12.10 3.72
CA LYS A 342 3.18 11.77 4.96
C LYS A 342 2.36 10.50 4.84
N ILE A 343 2.08 9.86 5.98
CA ILE A 343 1.17 8.72 6.09
C ILE A 343 0.13 9.06 7.15
N GLU A 344 -1.12 9.15 6.75
CA GLU A 344 -2.27 9.34 7.64
C GLU A 344 -2.95 7.99 7.89
N TYR A 345 -2.99 7.56 9.15
CA TYR A 345 -3.69 6.33 9.56
C TYR A 345 -5.09 6.68 10.03
N TYR A 346 -6.07 5.95 9.57
CA TYR A 346 -7.47 6.12 9.96
C TYR A 346 -7.97 4.90 10.71
N ALA A 347 -8.95 5.11 11.60
CA ALA A 347 -9.57 4.02 12.33
C ALA A 347 -10.24 3.04 11.34
N PRO A 348 -10.24 1.73 11.65
CA PRO A 348 -10.91 0.76 10.79
C PRO A 348 -12.39 1.12 10.57
N GLY A 349 -12.83 1.07 9.31
CA GLY A 349 -14.19 1.48 8.91
C GLY A 349 -14.51 3.00 8.92
N ALA A 350 -13.57 3.89 9.28
CA ALA A 350 -13.73 5.34 9.14
C ALA A 350 -14.01 5.82 7.71
N ASP A 351 -14.66 6.99 7.58
CA ASP A 351 -14.80 7.72 6.33
C ASP A 351 -13.62 8.70 6.17
N MET A 352 -12.58 8.32 5.41
CA MET A 352 -11.36 9.12 5.19
C MET A 352 -11.58 10.49 4.51
N THR A 353 -12.82 10.81 4.13
CA THR A 353 -13.21 12.14 3.61
C THR A 353 -13.82 13.05 4.67
N LYS A 354 -14.26 12.50 5.81
CA LYS A 354 -14.95 13.23 6.88
C LYS A 354 -14.26 13.11 8.23
N ASP A 355 -13.78 11.92 8.55
CA ASP A 355 -13.18 11.61 9.83
C ASP A 355 -11.73 12.09 9.87
N GLU A 356 -11.22 12.38 11.08
CA GLU A 356 -9.83 12.77 11.28
C GLU A 356 -8.92 11.53 11.39
N PRO A 357 -7.64 11.62 10.96
CA PRO A 357 -6.69 10.54 11.12
C PRO A 357 -6.39 10.27 12.60
N THR A 358 -6.26 9.00 12.98
CA THR A 358 -5.89 8.58 14.33
C THR A 358 -4.43 8.85 14.65
N SER A 359 -3.57 8.83 13.63
CA SER A 359 -2.17 9.20 13.74
C SER A 359 -1.61 9.64 12.38
N THR A 360 -0.47 10.31 12.40
CA THR A 360 0.21 10.74 11.18
C THR A 360 1.72 10.58 11.32
N THR A 361 2.34 9.90 10.35
CA THR A 361 3.80 9.86 10.19
C THR A 361 4.20 10.93 9.18
N LEU A 362 5.13 11.80 9.56
CA LEU A 362 5.64 12.86 8.69
C LEU A 362 7.06 12.55 8.22
N GLY A 363 7.33 12.91 6.96
CA GLY A 363 8.67 12.87 6.42
C GLY A 363 9.61 13.88 7.08
N SER A 364 10.91 13.59 7.01
CA SER A 364 11.98 14.36 7.66
C SER A 364 12.12 15.82 7.18
N GLY A 365 11.52 16.15 6.03
CA GLY A 365 11.51 17.48 5.42
C GLY A 365 10.25 18.31 5.67
N GLN A 366 9.19 17.74 6.28
CA GLN A 366 7.99 18.50 6.60
C GLN A 366 8.16 19.21 7.97
N PRO A 367 7.92 20.53 8.08
CA PRO A 367 7.89 21.19 9.38
C PRO A 367 6.82 20.55 10.27
N GLU A 368 7.12 20.36 11.56
CA GLU A 368 6.10 19.96 12.55
C GLU A 368 4.89 20.90 12.41
N PRO A 369 3.65 20.37 12.44
CA PRO A 369 2.47 21.21 12.37
C PRO A 369 2.54 22.24 13.49
N THR A 370 2.59 23.53 13.11
CA THR A 370 2.45 24.63 14.05
C THR A 370 1.12 24.47 14.77
N SER A 371 1.18 24.35 16.09
CA SER A 371 0.03 24.31 16.99
C SER A 371 -1.06 25.30 16.55
N PRO A 372 -2.33 24.90 16.40
CA PRO A 372 -3.37 25.81 15.92
C PRO A 372 -3.62 26.98 16.90
N GLY A 373 -3.26 28.19 16.45
CA GLY A 373 -3.97 29.43 16.75
C GLY A 373 -4.00 29.94 18.19
N GLU A 374 -2.94 30.63 18.63
CA GLU A 374 -3.14 31.81 19.50
C GLU A 374 -3.61 32.98 18.63
N THR A 375 -4.89 33.32 18.72
CA THR A 375 -5.42 34.59 18.17
C THR A 375 -5.83 35.51 19.31
N ALA A 376 -5.34 36.74 19.20
CA ALA A 376 -5.74 37.97 19.89
C ALA A 376 -5.34 38.18 21.37
N ALA A 377 -4.46 39.18 21.54
CA ALA A 377 -4.03 39.79 22.79
C ALA A 377 -5.20 40.28 23.68
N PRO A 378 -4.94 40.60 24.96
CA PRO A 378 -4.63 42.00 25.23
C PRO A 378 -3.54 42.26 26.31
N VAL A 379 -2.74 43.30 26.02
CA VAL A 379 -2.00 44.27 26.88
C VAL A 379 -1.21 43.85 28.13
N GLU A 380 0.08 44.24 28.05
CA GLU A 380 0.94 44.84 29.09
C GLU A 380 1.16 44.11 30.42
N TYR A 381 2.39 43.63 30.62
CA TYR A 381 3.26 44.23 31.63
C TYR A 381 4.74 44.07 31.23
N ARG A 382 5.42 45.20 31.03
CA ARG A 382 6.87 45.33 30.87
C ARG A 382 7.57 44.89 32.15
N MET A 383 8.61 44.06 32.03
CA MET A 383 9.92 44.38 32.61
C MET A 383 11.03 44.03 31.62
N GLN A 384 11.97 44.96 31.55
CA GLN A 384 12.99 45.14 30.53
C GLN A 384 14.37 44.87 31.15
N THR A 385 15.37 44.67 30.28
CA THR A 385 16.85 44.73 30.46
C THR A 385 17.56 43.37 30.58
N SER A 386 18.68 43.05 29.89
CA SER A 386 19.45 43.71 28.82
C SER A 386 20.47 42.71 28.21
N ALA A 387 20.59 42.75 26.88
CA ALA A 387 21.75 42.60 25.97
C ALA A 387 22.89 41.58 26.21
N SER A 388 23.19 40.75 25.19
CA SER A 388 24.42 40.78 24.34
C SER A 388 24.39 39.68 23.25
N GLU A 389 24.51 40.07 21.98
CA GLU A 389 24.80 39.23 20.79
C GLU A 389 26.33 39.02 20.60
N PRO A 390 26.87 38.32 19.56
CA PRO A 390 26.39 37.14 18.79
C PRO A 390 27.53 36.10 18.56
N VAL A 391 27.22 34.80 18.34
CA VAL A 391 28.14 33.87 17.62
C VAL A 391 27.38 32.76 16.88
N GLN A 392 27.60 32.66 15.56
CA GLN A 392 27.22 31.56 14.68
C GLN A 392 27.86 30.22 15.11
N GLY A 393 27.14 29.11 15.00
CA GLY A 393 27.80 27.80 14.94
C GLY A 393 26.94 26.59 15.25
N ASN A 394 26.45 25.95 14.16
CA ASN A 394 26.20 24.52 13.98
C ASN A 394 25.14 23.81 14.84
N GLY A 395 24.26 23.10 14.12
CA GLY A 395 23.08 22.45 14.63
C GLY A 395 23.30 21.20 15.48
N LYS A 396 22.20 20.81 16.12
CA LYS A 396 21.89 19.46 16.62
C LYS A 396 20.41 19.45 17.01
N SER A 397 19.59 18.82 16.18
CA SER A 397 18.18 18.50 16.46
C SER A 397 18.09 17.67 17.74
N THR A 398 17.27 18.11 18.70
CA THR A 398 17.10 17.48 20.00
C THR A 398 16.04 16.39 19.92
N GLY A 399 16.51 15.14 19.91
CA GLY A 399 15.69 13.95 19.74
C GLY A 399 14.67 13.67 20.85
N TYR A 400 13.50 13.27 20.39
CA TYR A 400 12.61 12.34 21.07
C TYR A 400 12.76 10.99 20.37
N LYS A 401 12.89 9.91 21.15
CA LYS A 401 12.91 8.53 20.63
C LYS A 401 11.53 7.94 20.89
N ALA A 402 11.00 7.15 19.96
CA ALA A 402 9.82 6.34 20.24
C ALA A 402 10.05 5.49 21.52
N PRO A 403 9.06 5.42 22.44
CA PRO A 403 9.19 4.61 23.65
C PRO A 403 9.26 3.13 23.33
N VAL A 404 10.07 2.41 24.12
CA VAL A 404 10.18 0.96 23.96
C VAL A 404 8.90 0.28 24.45
N GLN A 405 8.07 -0.15 23.50
CA GLN A 405 6.85 -0.91 23.77
C GLN A 405 7.11 -2.42 23.57
N GLY A 406 7.38 -3.09 24.69
CA GLY A 406 7.27 -4.53 24.91
C GLY A 406 6.55 -4.78 26.24
N HIS A 407 6.23 -6.03 26.58
CA HIS A 407 5.45 -6.43 27.77
C HIS A 407 6.11 -6.14 29.16
N PHE A 408 6.96 -5.14 29.27
CA PHE A 408 7.85 -4.93 30.42
C PHE A 408 7.16 -4.45 31.70
N TYR A 409 5.97 -3.86 31.59
CA TYR A 409 5.18 -3.37 32.71
C TYR A 409 3.71 -3.28 32.31
N GLN A 410 2.84 -3.21 33.32
CA GLN A 410 1.40 -3.07 33.17
C GLN A 410 0.91 -1.92 34.04
N VAL A 411 -0.09 -1.18 33.55
CA VAL A 411 -0.85 -0.24 34.36
C VAL A 411 -2.24 -0.82 34.53
N VAL A 412 -2.65 -1.04 35.77
CA VAL A 412 -3.93 -1.65 36.12
C VAL A 412 -4.72 -0.78 37.10
N GLY A 413 -6.04 -0.91 37.03
CA GLY A 413 -7.00 -0.18 37.86
C GLY A 413 -7.21 -0.85 39.21
N GLN A 414 -8.10 -0.25 40.03
CA GLN A 414 -8.43 -0.76 41.36
C GLN A 414 -9.08 -2.15 41.32
N ASP A 415 -9.72 -2.49 40.19
CA ASP A 415 -10.33 -3.78 39.90
C ASP A 415 -9.33 -4.82 39.36
N GLY A 416 -8.05 -4.46 39.23
CA GLY A 416 -6.99 -5.30 38.70
C GLY A 416 -6.98 -5.46 37.18
N LYS A 417 -7.85 -4.76 36.44
CA LYS A 417 -7.89 -4.81 34.97
C LYS A 417 -6.91 -3.83 34.36
N ALA A 418 -6.42 -4.16 33.16
CA ALA A 418 -5.57 -3.27 32.37
C ALA A 418 -6.26 -1.93 32.10
N MET A 419 -5.54 -0.84 32.30
CA MET A 419 -6.02 0.51 32.01
C MET A 419 -5.36 1.08 30.76
N ILE A 420 -6.01 2.07 30.17
CA ILE A 420 -5.40 2.89 29.12
C ILE A 420 -4.38 3.84 29.76
N PHE A 421 -3.18 3.88 29.19
CA PHE A 421 -2.12 4.80 29.60
C PHE A 421 -1.32 5.24 28.37
N ALA A 422 -0.80 6.45 28.42
CA ALA A 422 0.15 6.98 27.45
C ALA A 422 1.57 6.68 27.92
N THR A 423 2.48 6.45 26.97
CA THR A 423 3.91 6.35 27.25
C THR A 423 4.68 7.27 26.33
N ALA A 424 5.79 7.80 26.84
CA ALA A 424 6.72 8.61 26.06
C ALA A 424 8.14 8.35 26.57
N GLN A 425 9.12 8.27 25.66
CA GLN A 425 10.52 8.11 26.05
C GLN A 425 11.36 9.25 25.50
N LYS A 426 12.17 9.84 26.38
CA LYS A 426 13.17 10.82 25.98
C LYS A 426 14.51 10.45 26.59
N LYS A 427 15.47 10.12 25.73
CA LYS A 427 16.80 9.61 26.13
C LYS A 427 16.65 8.37 27.04
N ASP A 428 17.10 8.48 28.28
CA ASP A 428 17.12 7.44 29.31
C ASP A 428 15.91 7.50 30.25
N VAL A 429 14.88 8.29 29.92
CA VAL A 429 13.68 8.49 30.74
C VAL A 429 12.45 7.97 30.03
N LEU A 430 11.75 7.04 30.67
CA LEU A 430 10.45 6.53 30.25
C LEU A 430 9.34 7.15 31.11
N ALA A 431 8.45 7.92 30.50
CA ALA A 431 7.28 8.49 31.13
C ALA A 431 6.05 7.62 30.81
N ILE A 432 5.25 7.33 31.83
CA ILE A 432 4.04 6.53 31.78
C ILE A 432 2.96 7.35 32.48
N ALA A 433 1.85 7.64 31.80
CA ALA A 433 0.80 8.50 32.35
C ALA A 433 -0.59 7.92 32.08
N THR A 434 -1.50 8.00 33.03
CA THR A 434 -2.90 7.58 32.84
C THR A 434 -3.85 8.65 33.40
N ASP A 435 -4.99 8.82 32.75
CA ASP A 435 -6.01 9.82 33.11
C ASP A 435 -6.95 9.29 34.22
N SER A 436 -6.37 8.78 35.31
CA SER A 436 -7.09 8.21 36.46
C SER A 436 -6.58 8.79 37.78
N ASP A 437 -7.45 8.86 38.79
CA ASP A 437 -7.08 9.20 40.17
C ASP A 437 -6.39 8.01 40.87
N PHE A 438 -6.81 6.77 40.57
CA PHE A 438 -6.18 5.52 41.03
C PHE A 438 -5.48 4.82 39.88
N ALA A 439 -4.22 4.41 40.07
CA ALA A 439 -3.52 3.54 39.14
C ALA A 439 -2.40 2.74 39.82
N MET A 440 -2.22 1.49 39.40
CA MET A 440 -1.10 0.66 39.81
C MET A 440 -0.19 0.37 38.61
N LEU A 441 1.05 0.84 38.66
CA LEU A 441 2.11 0.42 37.74
C LEU A 441 2.83 -0.78 38.33
N THR A 442 2.86 -1.91 37.62
CA THR A 442 3.42 -3.18 38.10
C THR A 442 4.22 -3.89 37.02
N GLY A 443 5.19 -4.71 37.40
CA GLY A 443 6.01 -5.50 36.46
C GLY A 443 6.97 -6.45 37.16
N LYS A 444 7.76 -7.21 36.36
CA LYS A 444 8.81 -8.09 36.90
C LYS A 444 10.16 -7.38 36.95
N MET A 445 11.04 -7.81 37.84
CA MET A 445 12.41 -7.29 37.93
C MET A 445 13.24 -7.65 36.68
N GLU A 446 12.98 -8.81 36.06
CA GLU A 446 13.61 -9.21 34.79
C GLU A 446 13.28 -8.25 33.64
N ASP A 447 12.05 -7.73 33.61
CA ASP A 447 11.61 -6.76 32.61
C ASP A 447 12.27 -5.37 32.83
N ILE A 448 12.53 -5.01 34.08
CA ILE A 448 13.32 -3.82 34.42
C ILE A 448 14.77 -3.94 33.93
N GLU A 449 15.37 -5.13 34.01
CA GLU A 449 16.69 -5.39 33.44
C GLU A 449 16.70 -5.24 31.91
N ALA A 450 15.64 -5.70 31.24
CA ALA A 450 15.47 -5.55 29.80
C ALA A 450 15.29 -4.08 29.38
N LEU A 451 14.47 -3.30 30.10
CA LEU A 451 14.34 -1.85 29.89
C LEU A 451 15.68 -1.12 30.06
N ARG A 452 16.50 -1.54 31.04
CA ARG A 452 17.84 -0.97 31.25
C ARG A 452 18.78 -1.27 30.09
N LYS A 453 18.72 -2.48 29.51
CA LYS A 453 19.48 -2.85 28.30
C LYS A 453 19.06 -2.02 27.08
N GLN A 454 17.81 -1.59 27.02
CA GLN A 454 17.28 -0.70 25.99
C GLN A 454 17.58 0.80 26.25
N GLY A 455 18.34 1.10 27.31
CA GLY A 455 18.84 2.43 27.61
C GLY A 455 17.97 3.25 28.57
N VAL A 456 16.89 2.69 29.11
CA VAL A 456 16.07 3.35 30.14
C VAL A 456 16.81 3.30 31.48
N ARG A 457 16.97 4.45 32.14
CA ARG A 457 17.56 4.58 33.48
C ARG A 457 16.56 5.04 34.53
N ARG A 458 15.51 5.74 34.11
CA ARG A 458 14.53 6.36 35.00
C ARG A 458 13.11 6.17 34.46
N ILE A 459 12.18 5.87 35.35
CA ILE A 459 10.74 5.88 35.04
C ILE A 459 10.08 7.06 35.76
N ILE A 460 9.17 7.73 35.05
CA ILE A 460 8.22 8.69 35.59
C ILE A 460 6.84 8.08 35.43
N PHE A 461 6.10 7.90 36.52
CA PHE A 461 4.72 7.44 36.49
C PHE A 461 3.80 8.56 36.96
N ALA A 462 2.80 8.91 36.16
CA ALA A 462 1.88 10.00 36.42
C ALA A 462 0.42 9.56 36.34
N THR A 463 -0.37 10.13 37.25
CA THR A 463 -1.83 10.03 37.36
C THR A 463 -2.39 11.45 37.48
N LYS A 464 -3.72 11.61 37.53
CA LYS A 464 -4.35 12.93 37.72
C LYS A 464 -3.81 13.69 38.94
N ARG A 465 -3.47 12.98 40.02
CA ARG A 465 -3.14 13.60 41.33
C ARG A 465 -1.73 13.34 41.84
N ALA A 466 -1.01 12.38 41.26
CA ALA A 466 0.33 12.03 41.72
C ALA A 466 1.29 11.77 40.56
N THR A 467 2.52 12.24 40.74
CA THR A 467 3.66 11.94 39.86
C THR A 467 4.81 11.39 40.69
N SER A 468 5.27 10.20 40.34
CA SER A 468 6.34 9.47 41.02
C SER A 468 7.48 9.19 40.05
N THR A 469 8.71 9.35 40.52
CA THR A 469 9.91 9.09 39.71
C THR A 469 10.85 8.17 40.48
N PHE A 470 11.43 7.17 39.81
CA PHE A 470 12.45 6.29 40.40
C PHE A 470 13.50 5.85 39.38
N LEU A 471 14.69 5.51 39.87
CA LEU A 471 15.77 4.94 39.07
C LEU A 471 15.66 3.42 38.98
N LEU A 472 15.86 2.86 37.79
CA LEU A 472 15.80 1.41 37.59
C LEU A 472 16.92 0.68 38.36
N SER A 473 18.10 1.31 38.54
CA SER A 473 19.19 0.73 39.33
C SER A 473 18.82 0.56 40.80
N GLU A 474 18.15 1.55 41.39
CA GLU A 474 17.76 1.52 42.80
C GLU A 474 16.64 0.49 43.04
N LEU A 475 15.74 0.32 42.07
CA LEU A 475 14.72 -0.72 42.10
C LEU A 475 15.35 -2.12 42.00
N LEU A 476 16.32 -2.33 41.11
CA LEU A 476 17.00 -3.62 40.94
C LEU A 476 17.84 -4.01 42.18
N GLU A 477 18.36 -3.05 42.94
CA GLU A 477 18.98 -3.33 44.25
C GLU A 477 18.00 -3.92 45.27
N LYS A 478 16.68 -3.79 45.03
CA LYS A 478 15.62 -4.38 45.86
C LYS A 478 15.16 -5.76 45.38
N LYS A 479 15.76 -6.33 44.33
CA LYS A 479 15.40 -7.66 43.80
C LYS A 479 15.42 -8.76 44.88
N ALA A 480 16.29 -8.65 45.89
CA ALA A 480 16.31 -9.57 47.04
C ALA A 480 15.02 -9.59 47.89
N TYR A 481 14.13 -8.61 47.70
CA TYR A 481 12.85 -8.49 48.41
C TYR A 481 11.64 -8.94 47.57
N GLY A 482 11.81 -9.22 46.28
CA GLY A 482 10.80 -9.86 45.43
C GLY A 482 11.06 -9.70 43.93
N GLU A 483 10.59 -10.65 43.12
CA GLU A 483 10.72 -10.64 41.65
C GLU A 483 9.64 -9.78 40.96
N THR A 484 8.57 -9.43 41.67
CA THR A 484 7.50 -8.51 41.20
C THR A 484 7.48 -7.23 42.04
N TRP A 485 7.27 -6.09 41.39
CA TRP A 485 7.18 -4.78 42.04
C TRP A 485 5.88 -4.07 41.65
N SER A 486 5.39 -3.22 42.54
CA SER A 486 4.17 -2.43 42.30
C SER A 486 4.27 -1.04 42.91
N LEU A 487 3.96 -0.03 42.10
CA LEU A 487 3.81 1.37 42.47
C LEU A 487 2.34 1.78 42.33
N ILE A 488 1.71 2.13 43.45
CA ILE A 488 0.30 2.49 43.53
C ILE A 488 0.18 3.99 43.79
N HIS A 489 -0.63 4.65 42.99
CA HIS A 489 -1.23 5.96 43.28
C HIS A 489 -2.71 5.72 43.58
N ASP A 490 -3.17 6.07 44.78
CA ASP A 490 -4.58 5.85 45.20
C ASP A 490 -5.45 7.12 45.23
N GLY A 491 -4.89 8.24 44.74
CA GLY A 491 -5.53 9.56 44.71
C GLY A 491 -5.08 10.50 45.83
N GLU A 492 -4.55 9.97 46.95
CA GLU A 492 -4.04 10.77 48.07
C GLU A 492 -2.64 10.32 48.53
N ASN A 493 -2.36 9.03 48.44
CA ASN A 493 -1.13 8.39 48.87
C ASN A 493 -0.42 7.71 47.71
N VAL A 494 0.88 7.50 47.91
CA VAL A 494 1.75 6.76 47.01
C VAL A 494 2.46 5.68 47.81
N ALA A 495 2.35 4.44 47.36
CA ALA A 495 3.01 3.28 47.96
C ALA A 495 3.80 2.52 46.89
N PHE A 496 5.07 2.20 47.18
CA PHE A 496 5.92 1.37 46.32
C PHE A 496 6.35 0.13 47.08
N THR A 497 6.00 -1.05 46.57
CA THR A 497 6.21 -2.33 47.26
C THR A 497 6.94 -3.35 46.38
N ALA A 498 7.89 -4.08 46.97
CA ALA A 498 8.35 -5.36 46.42
C ALA A 498 7.38 -6.47 46.90
N VAL A 499 6.61 -7.04 45.98
CA VAL A 499 5.31 -7.67 46.27
C VAL A 499 5.45 -8.95 47.10
N GLU A 500 6.48 -9.77 46.88
CA GLU A 500 6.61 -11.08 47.53
C GLU A 500 6.89 -11.02 49.03
N LYS A 501 7.74 -10.09 49.48
CA LYS A 501 8.00 -9.88 50.92
C LYS A 501 7.21 -8.72 51.51
N MET A 502 6.31 -8.11 50.74
CA MET A 502 5.54 -6.91 51.10
C MET A 502 6.42 -5.80 51.68
N MET A 503 7.64 -5.66 51.16
CA MET A 503 8.60 -4.66 51.64
C MET A 503 8.26 -3.30 51.03
N ASP A 504 8.01 -2.31 51.87
CA ASP A 504 7.89 -0.91 51.44
C ASP A 504 9.25 -0.40 50.98
N ILE A 505 9.31 -0.03 49.70
CA ILE A 505 10.49 0.51 49.03
C ILE A 505 10.26 1.95 48.57
N SER A 506 9.24 2.64 49.10
CA SER A 506 8.89 4.02 48.74
C SER A 506 10.02 5.03 48.96
N SER A 507 11.06 4.67 49.72
CA SER A 507 12.27 5.48 49.92
C SER A 507 13.08 5.72 48.64
N ILE A 508 12.87 4.95 47.57
CA ILE A 508 13.51 5.16 46.26
C ILE A 508 12.73 6.14 45.35
N LEU A 509 11.58 6.63 45.81
CA LEU A 509 10.78 7.59 45.06
C LEU A 509 11.29 9.01 45.29
N THR A 510 11.48 9.75 44.20
CA THR A 510 11.57 11.21 44.22
C THR A 510 10.19 11.78 43.90
N ARG A 511 9.52 12.37 44.89
CA ARG A 511 8.16 12.94 44.74
C ARG A 511 8.22 14.38 44.23
N LEU A 512 7.43 14.68 43.19
CA LEU A 512 7.13 16.05 42.76
C LEU A 512 5.66 16.32 43.12
N GLN A 513 5.39 17.23 44.06
CA GLN A 513 4.02 17.63 44.38
C GLN A 513 3.51 18.62 43.34
N THR A 514 2.42 18.29 42.65
CA THR A 514 1.61 19.24 41.88
C THR A 514 0.73 20.03 42.85
N LYS A 515 0.70 21.35 42.72
CA LYS A 515 -0.15 22.27 43.48
C LYS A 515 -1.56 22.33 42.93
#